data_AF-A0A3B0YSF2-F1
#
_entry.id   AF-A0A3B0YSF2-F1
#
_cell.length_a   1.000
_cell.length_b   1.000
_cell.length_c   1.000
_cell.angle_alpha   90.00
_cell.angle_beta   90.00
_cell.angle_gamma   90.00
#
_symmetry.space_group_name_H-M   'P 1'
#
loop_
_entity.id
_entity.type
_entity.pdbx_description
1 polymer ?
#
loop_
_entity_poly.entity_id
_entity_poly.type
_entity_poly.pdbx_seq_one_letter_code
_entity_poly.pdbx_strand_id
1 'polypeptide(L)'
;MSDTEILDEIEVVDLEEYACSGKPLPKRIKYYLIKVDKEKIRVQSTITAEKILIAAGLDPCEYHLQQKLKGGKREKLEPNQIVDLSKPGVERFESVPKEACNG
;
A
#
# COMPACT_ATOMS: atom_id res chain seq x y z
N MET A 1 -37.56 -7.36 -14.62
CA MET A 1 -37.09 -7.86 -13.32
C MET A 1 -35.81 -7.12 -13.06
N SER A 2 -35.83 -6.19 -12.12
CA SER A 2 -34.76 -5.23 -11.91
C SER A 2 -33.60 -5.95 -11.23
N ASP A 3 -32.54 -6.21 -11.97
CA ASP A 3 -31.26 -6.65 -11.44
C ASP A 3 -30.83 -5.64 -10.37
N THR A 4 -31.05 -6.02 -9.12
CA THR A 4 -30.59 -5.25 -7.97
C THR A 4 -29.08 -5.34 -8.02
N GLU A 5 -28.46 -4.31 -8.58
CA GLU A 5 -27.02 -4.07 -8.52
C GLU A 5 -26.67 -3.89 -7.04
N ILE A 6 -26.38 -5.01 -6.37
CA ILE A 6 -25.72 -5.02 -5.07
C ILE A 6 -24.34 -4.45 -5.34
N LEU A 7 -24.23 -3.12 -5.19
CA LEU A 7 -22.97 -2.40 -5.13
C LEU A 7 -22.29 -2.83 -3.84
N ASP A 8 -21.53 -3.92 -3.88
CA ASP A 8 -20.66 -4.36 -2.81
C ASP A 8 -19.79 -3.17 -2.33
N GLU A 9 -20.19 -2.56 -1.22
CA GLU A 9 -19.37 -1.62 -0.46
C GLU A 9 -18.25 -2.42 0.21
N ILE A 10 -17.18 -2.69 -0.52
CA ILE A 10 -16.02 -3.33 0.11
C ILE A 10 -15.31 -2.28 0.95
N GLU A 11 -15.53 -2.37 2.27
CA GLU A 11 -14.95 -1.47 3.24
C GLU A 11 -13.42 -1.57 3.28
N VAL A 12 -12.86 -2.76 3.05
CA VAL A 12 -11.42 -3.02 3.08
C VAL A 12 -11.04 -4.06 2.01
N VAL A 13 -10.07 -3.71 1.15
CA VAL A 13 -9.49 -4.63 0.15
C VAL A 13 -8.06 -4.99 0.52
N ASP A 14 -7.72 -6.28 0.56
CA ASP A 14 -6.34 -6.74 0.70
C ASP A 14 -5.60 -6.70 -0.64
N LEU A 15 -4.65 -5.79 -0.75
CA LEU A 15 -3.94 -5.53 -2.00
C LEU A 15 -3.11 -6.74 -2.47
N GLU A 16 -2.58 -7.53 -1.55
CA GLU A 16 -1.76 -8.71 -1.86
C GLU A 16 -2.62 -9.80 -2.52
N GLU A 17 -3.79 -10.08 -1.95
CA GLU A 17 -4.71 -11.07 -2.50
C GLU A 17 -5.24 -10.64 -3.87
N TYR A 18 -5.58 -9.35 -4.01
CA TYR A 18 -6.06 -8.81 -5.27
C TYR A 18 -5.00 -8.82 -6.37
N ALA A 19 -3.76 -8.44 -6.04
CA ALA A 19 -2.63 -8.48 -6.98
C ALA A 19 -2.36 -9.90 -7.51
N CYS A 20 -2.49 -10.93 -6.65
CA CYS A 20 -2.35 -12.33 -7.06
C CYS A 20 -3.55 -12.85 -7.88
N SER A 21 -4.77 -12.40 -7.58
CA SER A 21 -5.99 -12.88 -8.23
C SER A 21 -6.17 -12.41 -9.68
N GLY A 22 -5.52 -11.31 -10.06
CA GLY A 22 -5.65 -10.70 -11.40
C GLY A 22 -7.03 -10.08 -11.68
N LYS A 23 -7.90 -9.97 -10.67
CA LYS A 23 -9.23 -9.35 -10.78
C LYS A 23 -9.12 -7.82 -10.74
N PRO A 24 -10.00 -7.09 -11.47
CA PRO A 24 -10.06 -5.63 -11.37
C PRO A 24 -10.50 -5.22 -9.96
N LEU A 25 -9.90 -4.15 -9.43
CA LEU A 25 -10.29 -3.61 -8.14
C LEU A 25 -11.76 -3.13 -8.16
N PRO A 26 -12.52 -3.39 -7.08
CA PRO A 26 -13.88 -2.88 -6.91
C PRO A 26 -13.93 -1.35 -7.04
N LYS A 27 -15.05 -0.80 -7.54
CA LYS A 27 -15.18 0.64 -7.81
C LYS A 27 -15.34 1.51 -6.56
N ARG A 28 -15.77 0.95 -5.42
CA ARG A 28 -16.06 1.67 -4.17
C ARG A 28 -15.25 1.10 -3.00
N ILE A 29 -13.94 1.32 -3.00
CA ILE A 29 -13.05 0.89 -1.92
C ILE A 29 -12.80 2.06 -0.99
N LYS A 30 -13.16 1.92 0.29
CA LYS A 30 -12.89 2.96 1.31
C LYS A 30 -11.47 2.84 1.87
N TYR A 31 -10.97 1.62 2.05
CA TYR A 31 -9.64 1.37 2.61
C TYR A 31 -8.95 0.19 1.95
N TYR A 32 -7.62 0.23 1.97
CA TYR A 32 -6.74 -0.80 1.45
C TYR A 32 -5.92 -1.37 2.59
N LEU A 33 -5.80 -2.69 2.63
CA LEU A 33 -4.91 -3.40 3.52
C LEU A 33 -3.62 -3.68 2.74
N ILE A 34 -2.55 -2.99 3.13
CA ILE A 34 -1.22 -3.14 2.52
C ILE A 34 -0.29 -3.85 3.48
N LYS A 35 0.64 -4.62 2.94
CA LYS A 35 1.68 -5.26 3.72
C LYS A 35 2.94 -4.40 3.73
N VAL A 36 3.37 -4.01 4.92
CA VAL A 36 4.65 -3.34 5.19
C VAL A 36 5.50 -4.31 5.98
N ASP A 37 6.61 -4.78 5.40
CA ASP A 37 7.46 -5.84 5.94
C ASP A 37 6.68 -7.13 6.24
N LYS A 38 6.29 -7.34 7.50
CA LYS A 38 5.51 -8.49 7.97
C LYS A 38 4.12 -8.11 8.46
N GLU A 39 3.82 -6.84 8.62
CA GLU A 39 2.57 -6.34 9.17
C GLU A 39 1.63 -5.86 8.08
N LYS A 40 0.32 -6.01 8.33
CA LYS A 40 -0.73 -5.51 7.45
C LYS A 40 -1.36 -4.29 8.09
N ILE A 41 -1.36 -3.16 7.37
CA ILE A 41 -1.92 -1.90 7.86
C ILE A 41 -3.05 -1.43 6.96
N ARG A 42 -4.08 -0.83 7.57
CA ARG A 42 -5.25 -0.28 6.87
C ARG A 42 -5.01 1.19 6.55
N VAL A 43 -5.03 1.52 5.26
CA VAL A 43 -4.75 2.87 4.75
C VAL A 43 -5.79 3.29 3.71
N GLN A 44 -5.80 4.56 3.34
CA GLN A 44 -6.64 5.08 2.25
C GLN A 44 -6.00 4.80 0.87
N SER A 45 -6.77 4.95 -0.21
CA SER A 45 -6.31 4.72 -1.60
C SER A 45 -5.06 5.52 -1.98
N THR A 46 -4.91 6.70 -1.38
CA THR A 46 -3.87 7.66 -1.71
C THR A 46 -3.19 8.06 -0.41
N ILE A 47 -1.94 7.67 -0.26
CA ILE A 47 -1.18 7.87 0.97
C ILE A 47 0.28 8.15 0.64
N THR A 48 0.96 8.95 1.46
CA THR A 48 2.38 9.24 1.28
C THR A 48 3.24 8.14 1.91
N ALA A 49 4.47 7.96 1.41
CA ALA A 49 5.41 6.99 1.97
C ALA A 49 5.68 7.23 3.47
N GLU A 50 5.79 8.50 3.89
CA GLU A 50 5.92 8.88 5.29
C GLU A 50 4.74 8.38 6.14
N LYS A 51 3.50 8.59 5.68
CA LYS A 51 2.31 8.14 6.41
C LYS A 51 2.20 6.63 6.47
N ILE A 52 2.69 5.91 5.46
CA ILE A 52 2.77 4.44 5.49
C ILE A 52 3.72 3.99 6.61
N LEU A 53 4.91 4.60 6.72
CA LEU A 53 5.87 4.28 7.79
C LEU A 53 5.27 4.56 9.17
N ILE A 54 4.67 5.73 9.37
CA ILE A 54 4.01 6.09 10.64
C ILE A 54 2.88 5.10 10.97
N ALA A 55 2.06 4.73 10.00
CA ALA A 55 0.98 3.76 10.19
C ALA A 55 1.48 2.34 10.49
N ALA A 56 2.71 2.01 10.07
CA ALA A 56 3.41 0.78 10.42
C ALA A 56 4.20 0.88 11.75
N GLY A 57 4.11 2.00 12.47
CA GLY A 57 4.84 2.21 13.72
C GLY A 57 6.35 2.46 13.53
N LEU A 58 6.76 2.87 12.33
CA LEU A 58 8.15 3.15 11.98
C LEU A 58 8.41 4.65 11.91
N ASP A 59 9.63 5.06 12.27
CA ASP A 59 10.04 6.46 12.23
C ASP A 59 10.49 6.85 10.80
N PRO A 60 9.85 7.83 10.15
CA PRO A 60 10.20 8.25 8.79
C PRO A 60 11.53 9.02 8.70
N CYS A 61 12.11 9.47 9.81
CA CYS A 61 13.47 9.99 9.87
C CYS A 61 14.49 8.85 9.82
N GLU A 62 14.24 7.73 10.51
CA GLU A 62 15.15 6.58 10.54
C GLU A 62 14.99 5.62 9.35
N TYR A 63 13.80 5.54 8.75
CA TYR A 63 13.52 4.58 7.67
C TYR A 63 13.09 5.29 6.38
N HIS A 64 13.43 4.71 5.23
CA HIS A 64 12.77 5.01 3.96
C HIS A 64 11.96 3.80 3.49
N LEU A 65 10.90 4.08 2.75
CA LEU A 65 10.01 3.06 2.23
C LEU A 65 10.45 2.65 0.82
N GLN A 66 10.39 1.36 0.52
CA GLN A 66 10.51 0.84 -0.83
C GLN A 66 9.21 0.13 -1.22
N GLN A 67 8.72 0.41 -2.44
CA GLN A 67 7.67 -0.40 -3.03
C GLN A 67 8.28 -1.55 -3.82
N LYS A 68 7.76 -2.75 -3.60
CA LYS A 68 8.03 -3.90 -4.45
C LYS A 68 6.94 -4.02 -5.49
N LEU A 69 7.35 -3.92 -6.75
CA LEU A 69 6.48 -4.05 -7.90
C LEU A 69 6.54 -5.45 -8.50
N LYS A 70 5.46 -5.81 -9.21
CA LYS A 70 5.38 -7.04 -10.00
C LYS A 70 6.62 -7.23 -10.87
N GLY A 71 7.20 -8.43 -10.80
CA GLY A 71 8.48 -8.75 -11.47
C GLY A 71 9.71 -8.53 -10.60
N GLY A 72 9.53 -8.20 -9.31
CA GLY A 72 10.61 -8.11 -8.34
C GLY A 72 11.38 -6.79 -8.35
N LYS A 73 10.96 -5.81 -9.17
CA LYS A 73 11.54 -4.47 -9.17
C LYS A 73 11.23 -3.79 -7.83
N ARG A 74 12.22 -3.12 -7.25
CA ARG A 74 12.06 -2.31 -6.05
C ARG A 74 12.30 -0.85 -6.39
N GLU A 75 11.43 0.03 -5.90
CA GLU A 75 11.56 1.46 -6.08
C GLU A 75 11.51 2.15 -4.72
N LYS A 76 12.53 2.95 -4.43
CA LYS A 76 12.53 3.83 -3.26
C LYS A 76 11.46 4.89 -3.44
N LEU A 77 10.68 5.12 -2.40
CA LEU A 77 9.68 6.16 -2.35
C LEU A 77 10.19 7.32 -1.50
N GLU A 78 10.06 8.54 -2.02
CA GLU A 78 10.36 9.74 -1.24
C GLU A 78 9.28 9.97 -0.17
N PRO A 79 9.59 10.60 0.98
CA PRO A 79 8.64 10.75 2.09
C PRO A 79 7.30 11.39 1.68
N ASN A 80 7.37 12.43 0.84
CA ASN A 80 6.22 13.16 0.32
C ASN A 80 5.64 12.56 -0.97
N GLN A 81 6.22 11.46 -1.47
CA GLN A 81 5.74 10.81 -2.67
C GLN A 81 4.37 10.19 -2.41
N ILE A 82 3.41 10.60 -3.23
CA ILE A 82 2.05 10.07 -3.19
C ILE A 82 2.04 8.70 -3.85
N VAL A 83 1.61 7.70 -3.08
CA VAL A 83 1.41 6.33 -3.55
C VAL A 83 -0.07 6.12 -3.81
N ASP A 84 -0.39 5.70 -5.03
CA ASP A 84 -1.74 5.35 -5.45
C ASP A 84 -1.91 3.84 -5.44
N LEU A 85 -2.61 3.35 -4.41
CA LEU A 85 -2.88 1.95 -4.15
C LEU A 85 -3.98 1.37 -5.04
N SER A 86 -4.69 2.21 -5.80
CA SER A 86 -5.66 1.76 -6.80
C SER A 86 -4.98 1.24 -8.08
N LYS A 87 -3.68 1.52 -8.26
CA LYS A 87 -2.96 1.08 -9.45
C LYS A 87 -2.50 -0.37 -9.28
N PRO A 88 -2.74 -1.24 -10.27
CA PRO A 88 -2.21 -2.59 -10.25
C PRO A 88 -0.68 -2.54 -10.31
N GLY A 89 -0.03 -3.44 -9.57
CA GLY A 89 1.42 -3.61 -9.61
C GLY A 89 2.13 -3.39 -8.29
N VAL A 90 1.47 -2.77 -7.29
CA VAL A 90 1.98 -2.71 -5.91
C VAL A 90 1.77 -4.06 -5.25
N GLU A 91 2.86 -4.78 -4.95
CA GLU A 91 2.79 -6.08 -4.28
C GLU A 91 2.87 -5.92 -2.77
N ARG A 92 3.94 -5.27 -2.29
CA ARG A 92 4.27 -5.09 -0.87
C ARG A 92 5.16 -3.86 -0.69
N PHE A 93 5.20 -3.33 0.53
CA PHE A 93 6.15 -2.33 0.95
C PHE A 93 7.18 -2.92 1.90
N GLU A 94 8.41 -2.43 1.82
CA GLU A 94 9.51 -2.83 2.70
C GLU A 94 10.09 -1.56 3.32
N SER A 95 10.30 -1.57 4.63
CA SER A 95 11.05 -0.51 5.29
C SER A 95 12.54 -0.83 5.20
N VAL A 96 13.32 0.21 4.96
CA VAL A 96 14.78 0.09 4.89
C VAL A 96 15.36 1.16 5.82
N PRO A 97 16.20 0.78 6.78
CA PRO A 97 16.90 1.74 7.60
C PRO A 97 17.69 2.69 6.71
N LYS A 98 17.55 3.98 6.93
CA LYS A 98 18.53 4.94 6.42
C LYS A 98 19.82 4.67 7.17
N GLU A 99 20.94 4.73 6.46
CA GLU A 99 22.23 4.69 7.12
C GLU A 99 22.21 5.77 8.21
N ALA A 100 22.50 5.37 9.45
CA ALA A 100 22.45 6.25 10.60
C ALA A 100 23.21 7.53 10.26
N CYS A 101 22.57 8.68 10.46
CA CYS A 101 23.30 9.93 10.54
C CYS A 101 24.10 9.83 11.85
N ASN A 102 25.27 9.17 11.79
CA ASN A 102 26.27 9.25 12.84
C ASN A 102 26.70 10.72 12.87
N GLY A 103 26.00 11.51 13.68
CA GLY A 103 26.35 12.88 14.02
C GLY A 103 27.65 12.94 14.82
#